data_AF-T1C242-F1
#
_entry.id   AF-T1C242-F1
#
_cell.length_a   1.000
_cell.length_b   1.000
_cell.length_c   1.000
_cell.angle_alpha   90.00
_cell.angle_beta   90.00
_cell.angle_gamma   90.00
#
_symmetry.space_group_name_H-M   'P 1'
#
loop_
_entity.id
_entity.type
_entity.pdbx_description
1 polymer ?
#
loop_
_entity_poly.entity_id
_entity_poly.type
_entity_poly.pdbx_seq_one_letter_code
_entity_poly.pdbx_strand_id
1 'polypeptide(L)'
;MARLPDPSSLVLLALSGGVDSSVSALLLKEQGWRVEGLFMVNWEETEGYCTSATDFQDARRVAEQLDLPLHRVHFSEMYRERVFEPFLEAYAAGLTPNPDVSCNREIKFGVLWNYAQRLGATHLATGHYAMIRESPQGLRLLRARDRHKDQTYFLNQVDRETLSHCLFPIGQMTKPEVRALARRRGLPTHAKKDSTGICFIGERPFRPWLQNFLPVNPGLILDESGHILGEHSGTEFYNLGQRRGLGIGGVRGAREGSWYVYEKDHEANILRVTQNLHHPALWPGTIRLAGFHWIGPVPPSGQIRGLGKTRYLQPDAPCEMNWHPDRPPVIQFDHPVFAPTPGQYFVLYDGEICLGGGAITEIGWDPLPADRSIGPVRLTHRSADPISMTD
;
A
#
# COMPACT_ATOMS: atom_id res chain seq x y z
N MET A 1 -19.71 21.12 -12.54
CA MET A 1 -20.18 20.19 -13.58
C MET A 1 -18.97 19.40 -14.07
N ALA A 2 -18.95 18.08 -13.87
CA ALA A 2 -17.93 17.24 -14.49
C ALA A 2 -18.13 17.32 -16.02
N ARG A 3 -17.07 17.61 -16.78
CA ARG A 3 -17.11 17.54 -18.25
C ARG A 3 -17.57 16.13 -18.62
N LEU A 4 -18.57 16.03 -19.50
CA LEU A 4 -18.90 14.76 -20.14
C LEU A 4 -17.63 14.27 -20.87
N PRO A 5 -17.28 12.99 -20.76
CA PRO A 5 -16.09 12.47 -21.42
C PRO A 5 -16.19 12.63 -22.93
N ASP A 6 -15.07 12.96 -23.57
CA ASP A 6 -14.96 13.00 -25.01
C ASP A 6 -15.28 11.59 -25.57
N PRO A 7 -16.20 11.44 -26.55
CA PRO A 7 -16.53 10.15 -27.17
C PRO A 7 -15.31 9.37 -27.72
N SER A 8 -14.20 10.06 -27.98
CA SER A 8 -12.93 9.45 -28.40
C SER A 8 -12.07 8.90 -27.25
N SER A 9 -12.41 9.19 -25.99
CA SER A 9 -11.63 8.78 -24.83
C SER A 9 -11.95 7.34 -24.40
N LEU A 10 -11.08 6.42 -24.80
CA LEU A 10 -11.09 5.03 -24.34
C LEU A 10 -10.52 4.93 -22.92
N VAL A 11 -11.30 4.34 -22.01
CA VAL A 11 -10.88 3.95 -20.66
C VAL A 11 -10.62 2.46 -20.65
N LEU A 12 -9.38 2.09 -20.34
CA LEU A 12 -9.07 0.71 -20.05
C LEU A 12 -9.25 0.45 -18.55
N LEU A 13 -10.10 -0.51 -18.18
CA LEU A 13 -10.39 -0.84 -16.80
C LEU A 13 -9.69 -2.14 -16.40
N ALA A 14 -8.87 -2.09 -15.34
CA ALA A 14 -8.33 -3.28 -14.69
C ALA A 14 -9.46 -4.08 -14.00
N LEU A 15 -10.01 -5.07 -14.70
CA LEU A 15 -11.15 -5.87 -14.25
C LEU A 15 -10.65 -7.18 -13.65
N SER A 16 -10.44 -7.19 -12.33
CA SER A 16 -9.90 -8.35 -11.58
C SER A 16 -10.91 -9.48 -11.32
N GLY A 17 -12.18 -9.32 -11.70
CA GLY A 17 -13.25 -10.24 -11.30
C GLY A 17 -13.70 -10.05 -9.84
N GLY A 18 -13.26 -8.99 -9.16
CA GLY A 18 -13.74 -8.58 -7.84
C GLY A 18 -14.93 -7.61 -7.91
N VAL A 19 -15.65 -7.44 -6.79
CA VAL A 19 -16.82 -6.52 -6.74
C VAL A 19 -16.43 -5.06 -6.98
N ASP A 20 -15.26 -4.64 -6.51
CA ASP A 20 -14.81 -3.24 -6.60
C ASP A 20 -14.55 -2.82 -8.05
N SER A 21 -13.79 -3.64 -8.80
CA SER A 21 -13.55 -3.40 -10.23
C SER A 21 -14.83 -3.55 -11.07
N SER A 22 -15.74 -4.44 -10.69
CA SER A 22 -17.03 -4.60 -11.36
C SER A 22 -17.91 -3.35 -11.22
N VAL A 23 -17.97 -2.76 -10.02
CA VAL A 23 -18.71 -1.52 -9.80
C VAL A 23 -18.02 -0.33 -10.47
N SER A 24 -16.69 -0.28 -10.48
CA SER A 24 -15.96 0.72 -11.28
C SER A 24 -16.34 0.65 -12.76
N ALA A 25 -16.43 -0.55 -13.35
CA ALA A 25 -16.86 -0.76 -14.73
C ALA A 25 -18.24 -0.18 -15.00
N LEU A 26 -19.18 -0.55 -14.12
CA LEU A 26 -20.56 -0.09 -14.19
C LEU A 26 -20.63 1.44 -14.15
N LEU A 27 -20.00 2.07 -13.16
CA LEU A 27 -20.05 3.53 -12.97
C LEU A 27 -19.48 4.28 -14.19
N LEU A 28 -18.39 3.80 -14.75
CA LEU A 28 -17.79 4.41 -15.95
C LEU A 28 -18.69 4.27 -17.17
N LYS A 29 -19.31 3.09 -17.36
CA LYS A 29 -20.29 2.89 -18.44
C LYS A 29 -21.49 3.83 -18.29
N GLU A 30 -22.00 4.01 -17.08
CA GLU A 30 -23.14 4.92 -16.81
C GLU A 30 -22.79 6.40 -17.00
N GLN A 31 -21.54 6.77 -16.79
CA GLN A 31 -21.02 8.10 -17.07
C GLN A 31 -20.80 8.36 -18.57
N GLY A 32 -21.01 7.34 -19.42
CA GLY A 32 -20.89 7.45 -20.88
C GLY A 32 -19.47 7.28 -21.43
N TRP A 33 -18.53 6.77 -20.63
CA TRP A 33 -17.20 6.46 -21.13
C TRP A 33 -17.23 5.26 -22.07
N ARG A 34 -16.36 5.27 -23.09
CA ARG A 34 -16.02 4.06 -23.83
C ARG A 34 -15.08 3.22 -22.95
N VAL A 35 -15.57 2.10 -22.41
CA VAL A 35 -14.82 1.26 -21.47
C VAL A 35 -14.48 -0.08 -22.12
N GLU A 36 -13.23 -0.50 -21.97
CA GLU A 36 -12.79 -1.86 -22.28
C GLU A 36 -12.17 -2.47 -21.01
N GLY A 37 -12.58 -3.69 -20.65
CA GLY A 37 -12.04 -4.43 -19.53
C GLY A 37 -10.71 -5.09 -19.90
N LEU A 38 -9.79 -5.17 -18.94
CA LEU A 38 -8.56 -5.96 -19.06
C LEU A 38 -8.34 -6.77 -17.79
N PHE A 39 -8.24 -8.09 -17.97
CA PHE A 39 -7.87 -9.03 -16.92
C PHE A 39 -6.39 -9.40 -17.03
N MET A 40 -5.64 -9.22 -15.94
CA MET A 40 -4.22 -9.52 -15.87
C MET A 40 -3.98 -10.89 -15.22
N VAL A 41 -3.13 -11.70 -15.85
CA VAL A 41 -2.54 -12.90 -15.26
C VAL A 41 -1.10 -12.58 -14.89
N ASN A 42 -0.83 -12.41 -13.60
CA ASN A 42 0.47 -11.97 -13.08
C ASN A 42 1.19 -13.03 -12.24
N TRP A 43 0.52 -14.15 -12.02
CA TRP A 43 1.08 -15.26 -11.27
C TRP A 43 0.54 -16.56 -11.84
N GLU A 44 1.44 -17.49 -12.13
CA GLU A 44 1.09 -18.83 -12.56
C GLU A 44 1.16 -19.76 -11.36
N GLU A 45 0.00 -20.30 -10.97
CA GLU A 45 -0.09 -21.26 -9.87
C GLU A 45 0.40 -22.63 -10.35
N THR A 46 1.48 -23.14 -9.74
CA THR A 46 2.01 -24.49 -10.02
C THR A 46 1.31 -25.58 -9.18
N GLU A 47 0.59 -25.21 -8.12
CA GLU A 47 0.01 -26.13 -7.14
C GLU A 47 -1.48 -25.87 -6.86
N GLY A 48 -2.37 -26.52 -7.62
CA GLY A 48 -3.74 -26.92 -7.22
C GLY A 48 -4.80 -25.87 -6.87
N TYR A 49 -4.41 -24.65 -6.50
CA TYR A 49 -5.31 -23.51 -6.39
C TYR A 49 -5.44 -22.92 -7.79
N CYS A 50 -6.65 -22.81 -8.32
CA CYS A 50 -6.93 -22.19 -9.61
C CYS A 50 -7.79 -20.94 -9.40
N THR A 51 -7.26 -20.01 -8.60
CA THR A 51 -7.99 -18.79 -8.21
C THR A 51 -8.10 -17.84 -9.39
N SER A 52 -7.02 -17.69 -10.16
CA SER A 52 -6.98 -16.82 -11.34
C SER A 52 -7.98 -17.21 -12.43
N ALA A 53 -8.18 -18.51 -12.68
CA ALA A 53 -9.17 -18.94 -13.68
C ALA A 53 -10.59 -18.62 -13.24
N THR A 54 -10.90 -18.80 -11.95
CA THR A 54 -12.21 -18.43 -11.38
C THR A 54 -12.43 -16.92 -11.46
N ASP A 55 -11.41 -16.13 -11.11
CA ASP A 55 -11.44 -14.67 -11.21
C ASP A 55 -11.64 -14.20 -12.66
N PHE A 56 -11.01 -14.86 -13.63
CA PHE A 56 -11.22 -14.57 -15.04
C PHE A 56 -12.65 -14.87 -15.49
N GLN A 57 -13.24 -15.99 -15.03
CA GLN A 57 -14.64 -16.30 -15.33
C GLN A 57 -15.59 -15.25 -14.75
N ASP A 58 -15.32 -14.76 -13.54
CA ASP A 58 -16.11 -13.68 -12.94
C ASP A 58 -15.96 -12.36 -13.69
N ALA A 59 -14.73 -12.00 -14.10
CA ALA A 59 -14.49 -10.83 -14.94
C ALA A 59 -15.22 -10.94 -16.28
N ARG A 60 -15.21 -12.12 -16.91
CA ARG A 60 -15.93 -12.39 -18.16
C ARG A 60 -17.43 -12.21 -18.01
N ARG A 61 -18.05 -12.79 -16.97
CA ARG A 61 -19.49 -12.62 -16.71
C ARG A 61 -19.88 -11.15 -16.48
N VAL A 62 -19.04 -10.40 -15.77
CA VAL A 62 -19.24 -8.95 -15.57
C VAL A 62 -19.16 -8.19 -16.89
N ALA A 63 -18.12 -8.48 -17.70
CA ALA A 63 -17.95 -7.84 -19.00
C ALA A 63 -19.09 -8.16 -19.96
N GLU A 64 -19.56 -9.41 -20.01
CA GLU A 64 -20.73 -9.84 -20.80
C GLU A 64 -22.01 -9.09 -20.36
N GLN A 65 -22.30 -9.07 -19.05
CA GLN A 65 -23.48 -8.37 -18.53
C GLN A 65 -23.44 -6.86 -18.78
N LEU A 66 -22.24 -6.28 -18.73
CA LEU A 66 -22.03 -4.86 -18.98
C LEU A 66 -21.73 -4.56 -20.45
N ASP A 67 -21.81 -5.54 -21.37
CA ASP A 67 -21.50 -5.37 -22.80
C ASP A 67 -20.20 -4.58 -23.02
N LEU A 68 -19.11 -5.11 -22.45
CA LEU A 68 -17.75 -4.55 -22.53
C LEU A 68 -16.82 -5.55 -23.22
N PRO A 69 -15.94 -5.11 -24.15
CA PRO A 69 -14.82 -5.92 -24.57
C PRO A 69 -13.95 -6.29 -23.37
N LEU A 70 -13.47 -7.54 -23.32
CA LEU A 70 -12.57 -8.03 -22.27
C LEU A 70 -11.28 -8.58 -22.88
N HIS A 71 -10.18 -7.91 -22.59
CA HIS A 71 -8.83 -8.35 -22.91
C HIS A 71 -8.29 -9.24 -21.78
N ARG A 72 -7.46 -10.22 -22.15
CA ARG A 72 -6.70 -11.03 -21.19
C ARG A 72 -5.22 -10.95 -21.54
N VAL A 73 -4.39 -10.56 -20.57
CA VAL A 73 -2.95 -10.35 -20.79
C VAL A 73 -2.14 -11.01 -19.69
N HIS A 74 -0.99 -11.56 -20.06
CA HIS A 74 -0.06 -12.20 -19.15
C HIS A 74 1.10 -11.25 -18.86
N PHE A 75 1.29 -10.90 -17.58
CA PHE A 75 2.46 -10.15 -17.10
C PHE A 75 3.24 -10.92 -16.03
N SER A 76 3.11 -12.25 -15.98
CA SER A 76 3.74 -13.11 -14.97
C SER A 76 5.26 -12.94 -14.88
N GLU A 77 5.95 -12.88 -16.02
CA GLU A 77 7.41 -12.69 -16.07
C GLU A 77 7.81 -11.29 -15.53
N MET A 78 7.11 -10.23 -15.94
CA MET A 78 7.37 -8.87 -15.45
C MET A 78 7.04 -8.72 -13.95
N TYR A 79 5.98 -9.39 -13.48
CA TYR A 79 5.65 -9.43 -12.05
C TYR A 79 6.76 -10.14 -11.27
N ARG A 80 7.25 -11.28 -11.78
CA ARG A 80 8.34 -12.03 -11.17
C ARG A 80 9.59 -11.16 -11.04
N GLU A 81 10.06 -10.60 -12.14
CA GLU A 81 11.30 -9.79 -12.19
C GLU A 81 11.19 -8.49 -11.38
N ARG A 82 10.07 -7.76 -11.49
CA ARG A 82 9.98 -6.39 -10.95
C ARG A 82 9.38 -6.30 -9.55
N VAL A 83 8.69 -7.36 -9.11
CA VAL A 83 7.98 -7.35 -7.82
C VAL A 83 8.45 -8.51 -6.95
N PHE A 84 8.40 -9.74 -7.46
CA PHE A 84 8.60 -10.91 -6.62
C PHE A 84 10.07 -11.17 -6.27
N GLU A 85 10.98 -11.07 -7.23
CA GLU A 85 12.42 -11.25 -7.00
C GLU A 85 12.99 -10.18 -6.04
N PRO A 86 12.75 -8.86 -6.25
CA PRO A 86 13.14 -7.83 -5.28
C PRO A 86 12.51 -8.02 -3.90
N PHE A 87 11.30 -8.57 -3.84
CA PHE A 87 10.64 -8.93 -2.58
C PHE A 87 11.37 -10.06 -1.85
N LEU A 88 11.81 -11.10 -2.56
CA LEU A 88 12.61 -12.18 -1.97
C LEU A 88 13.98 -11.68 -1.50
N GLU A 89 14.65 -10.87 -2.31
CA GLU A 89 15.94 -10.26 -1.95
C GLU A 89 15.83 -9.41 -0.68
N ALA A 90 14.78 -8.59 -0.55
CA ALA A 90 14.56 -7.78 0.65
C ALA A 90 14.31 -8.65 1.89
N TYR A 91 13.54 -9.75 1.77
CA TYR A 91 13.39 -10.70 2.86
C TYR A 91 14.71 -11.37 3.23
N ALA A 92 15.50 -11.81 2.24
CA ALA A 92 16.81 -12.41 2.47
C ALA A 92 17.78 -11.45 3.18
N ALA A 93 17.62 -10.13 2.99
CA ALA A 93 18.34 -9.08 3.71
C ALA A 93 17.73 -8.73 5.09
N GLY A 94 16.75 -9.50 5.59
CA GLY A 94 16.10 -9.28 6.89
C GLY A 94 15.07 -8.15 6.92
N LEU A 95 14.74 -7.54 5.78
CA LEU A 95 13.73 -6.47 5.68
C LEU A 95 12.31 -7.05 5.59
N THR A 96 11.30 -6.20 5.78
CA THR A 96 9.89 -6.55 5.57
C THR A 96 9.32 -5.74 4.41
N PRO A 97 9.48 -6.18 3.14
CA PRO A 97 9.00 -5.45 1.98
C PRO A 97 7.46 -5.40 1.90
N ASN A 98 6.94 -4.41 1.15
CA ASN A 98 5.52 -4.33 0.80
C ASN A 98 5.32 -4.57 -0.70
N PRO A 99 5.01 -5.82 -1.13
CA PRO A 99 4.91 -6.16 -2.55
C PRO A 99 3.73 -5.47 -3.24
N ASP A 100 2.70 -5.05 -2.50
CA ASP A 100 1.54 -4.38 -3.08
C ASP A 100 1.86 -2.95 -3.53
N VAL A 101 2.76 -2.25 -2.84
CA VAL A 101 3.27 -0.94 -3.28
C VAL A 101 4.04 -1.10 -4.60
N SER A 102 5.00 -2.03 -4.65
CA SER A 102 5.77 -2.33 -5.86
C SER A 102 4.88 -2.81 -7.01
N CYS A 103 3.90 -3.66 -6.72
CA CYS A 103 2.93 -4.13 -7.70
C CYS A 103 2.11 -2.99 -8.32
N ASN A 104 1.70 -2.00 -7.52
CA ASN A 104 1.01 -0.83 -8.07
C ASN A 104 1.96 -0.03 -8.97
N ARG A 105 3.15 0.33 -8.49
CA ARG A 105 4.14 1.09 -9.27
C ARG A 105 4.53 0.40 -10.57
N GLU A 106 4.99 -0.85 -10.49
CA GLU A 106 5.60 -1.57 -11.61
C GLU A 106 4.58 -2.16 -12.57
N ILE A 107 3.51 -2.78 -12.04
CA ILE A 107 2.62 -3.62 -12.84
C ILE A 107 1.34 -2.89 -13.17
N LYS A 108 0.56 -2.45 -12.18
CA LYS A 108 -0.77 -1.86 -12.44
C LYS A 108 -0.69 -0.47 -13.09
N PHE A 109 0.27 0.35 -12.67
CA PHE A 109 0.45 1.71 -13.19
C PHE A 109 1.73 1.87 -14.01
N GLY A 110 2.51 0.80 -14.18
CA GLY A 110 3.64 0.74 -15.11
C GLY A 110 3.27 -0.07 -16.35
N VAL A 111 3.52 -1.39 -16.30
CA VAL A 111 3.32 -2.32 -17.42
C VAL A 111 1.91 -2.26 -18.01
N LEU A 112 0.88 -2.32 -17.17
CA LEU A 112 -0.52 -2.24 -17.61
C LEU A 112 -0.84 -0.90 -18.26
N TRP A 113 -0.35 0.21 -17.70
CA TRP A 113 -0.60 1.53 -18.28
C TRP A 113 0.03 1.65 -19.67
N ASN A 114 1.29 1.25 -19.81
CA ASN A 114 1.98 1.21 -21.09
C ASN A 114 1.26 0.33 -22.12
N TYR A 115 0.72 -0.81 -21.68
CA TYR A 115 -0.08 -1.69 -22.53
C TYR A 115 -1.41 -1.02 -22.95
N ALA A 116 -2.08 -0.35 -22.01
CA ALA A 116 -3.33 0.37 -22.27
C ALA A 116 -3.16 1.47 -23.32
N GLN A 117 -2.08 2.25 -23.24
CA GLN A 117 -1.77 3.29 -24.22
C GLN A 117 -1.57 2.72 -25.62
N ARG A 118 -0.95 1.54 -25.76
CA ARG A 118 -0.79 0.85 -27.06
C ARG A 118 -2.13 0.40 -27.66
N LEU A 119 -3.13 0.13 -26.82
CA LEU A 119 -4.51 -0.13 -27.26
C LEU A 119 -5.30 1.15 -27.57
N GLY A 120 -4.68 2.33 -27.44
CA GLY A 120 -5.31 3.63 -27.67
C GLY A 120 -6.10 4.17 -26.48
N ALA A 121 -5.92 3.60 -25.28
CA ALA A 121 -6.57 4.13 -24.09
C ALA A 121 -5.97 5.49 -23.71
N THR A 122 -6.85 6.45 -23.40
CA THR A 122 -6.45 7.77 -22.87
C THR A 122 -6.44 7.78 -21.35
N HIS A 123 -7.14 6.83 -20.72
CA HIS A 123 -7.24 6.70 -19.27
C HIS A 123 -7.15 5.23 -18.83
N LEU A 124 -6.66 5.04 -17.60
CA LEU A 124 -6.64 3.77 -16.90
C LEU A 124 -7.56 3.84 -15.67
N ALA A 125 -8.50 2.91 -15.56
CA ALA A 125 -9.36 2.80 -14.40
C ALA A 125 -9.04 1.57 -13.56
N THR A 126 -9.20 1.69 -12.25
CA THR A 126 -9.07 0.55 -11.33
C THR A 126 -10.17 0.57 -10.26
N GLY A 127 -10.32 -0.54 -9.55
CA GLY A 127 -11.18 -0.65 -8.36
C GLY A 127 -10.52 -0.16 -7.07
N HIS A 128 -9.55 0.77 -7.13
CA HIS A 128 -8.93 1.28 -5.91
C HIS A 128 -9.84 2.29 -5.20
N TYR A 129 -9.89 2.20 -3.88
CA TYR A 129 -10.44 3.21 -2.99
C TYR A 129 -9.41 4.32 -2.85
N ALA A 130 -9.42 5.26 -3.78
CA ALA A 130 -8.65 6.49 -3.74
C ALA A 130 -9.38 7.52 -4.59
N MET A 131 -8.98 8.78 -4.51
CA MET A 131 -9.53 9.83 -5.35
C MET A 131 -8.41 10.64 -5.98
N ILE A 132 -8.65 11.15 -7.18
CA ILE A 132 -7.75 12.10 -7.83
C ILE A 132 -8.50 13.41 -7.98
N ARG A 133 -7.81 14.51 -7.69
CA ARG A 133 -8.32 15.86 -7.96
C ARG A 133 -7.25 16.66 -8.67
N GLU A 134 -7.61 17.17 -9.84
CA GLU A 134 -6.83 18.19 -10.50
C GLU A 134 -7.20 19.57 -9.97
N SER A 135 -6.20 20.42 -9.80
CA SER A 135 -6.38 21.84 -9.53
C SER A 135 -5.31 22.64 -10.27
N PRO A 136 -5.41 23.98 -10.32
CA PRO A 136 -4.36 24.82 -10.91
C PRO A 136 -2.98 24.61 -10.28
N GLN A 137 -2.92 24.10 -9.04
CA GLN A 137 -1.68 23.79 -8.32
C GLN A 137 -1.13 22.39 -8.64
N GLY A 138 -1.83 21.62 -9.47
CA GLY A 138 -1.43 20.28 -9.89
C GLY A 138 -2.38 19.18 -9.46
N LEU A 139 -2.00 17.95 -9.82
CA LEU A 139 -2.70 16.73 -9.45
C LEU A 139 -2.49 16.42 -7.97
N ARG A 140 -3.57 15.99 -7.30
CA ARG A 140 -3.55 15.53 -5.92
C ARG A 140 -4.16 14.14 -5.83
N LEU A 141 -3.43 13.21 -5.21
CA LEU A 141 -4.00 11.95 -4.73
C LEU A 141 -4.66 12.23 -3.38
N LEU A 142 -5.94 11.90 -3.27
CA LEU A 142 -6.75 12.10 -2.09
C LEU A 142 -7.17 10.76 -1.52
N ARG A 143 -7.24 10.71 -0.19
CA ARG A 143 -7.76 9.55 0.54
C ARG A 143 -9.20 9.27 0.16
N ALA A 144 -9.58 8.00 0.10
CA ALA A 144 -10.96 7.59 -0.15
C ALA A 144 -11.91 8.03 0.97
N ARG A 145 -13.20 8.16 0.64
CA ARG A 145 -14.24 8.45 1.62
C ARG A 145 -14.33 7.37 2.69
N ASP A 146 -14.11 6.11 2.32
CA ASP A 146 -13.98 4.99 3.25
C ASP A 146 -12.55 4.89 3.80
N ARG A 147 -12.33 5.40 5.01
CA ARG A 147 -11.00 5.39 5.65
C ARG A 147 -10.45 4.01 5.96
N HIS A 148 -11.32 3.03 6.17
CA HIS A 148 -10.90 1.67 6.47
C HIS A 148 -10.47 0.91 5.21
N LYS A 149 -10.85 1.42 4.03
CA LYS A 149 -10.49 0.85 2.74
C LYS A 149 -9.58 1.76 1.92
N ASP A 150 -9.18 2.92 2.44
CA ASP A 150 -8.36 3.90 1.73
C ASP A 150 -7.03 3.33 1.21
N GLN A 151 -6.89 3.18 -0.09
CA GLN A 151 -5.73 2.54 -0.71
C GLN A 151 -4.64 3.52 -1.12
N THR A 152 -4.72 4.81 -0.76
CA THR A 152 -3.66 5.77 -1.09
C THR A 152 -2.28 5.39 -0.54
N TYR A 153 -2.23 4.66 0.57
CA TYR A 153 -0.99 4.09 1.11
C TYR A 153 -0.27 3.23 0.07
N PHE A 154 -0.99 2.42 -0.71
CA PHE A 154 -0.38 1.54 -1.72
C PHE A 154 -0.04 2.25 -3.03
N LEU A 155 -0.58 3.45 -3.24
CA LEU A 155 -0.37 4.27 -4.44
C LEU A 155 0.74 5.32 -4.24
N ASN A 156 1.40 5.31 -3.08
CA ASN A 156 2.38 6.34 -2.69
C ASN A 156 3.63 6.42 -3.58
N GLN A 157 3.86 5.41 -4.43
CA GLN A 157 5.00 5.33 -5.36
C GLN A 157 4.56 5.40 -6.83
N VAL A 158 3.30 5.72 -7.11
CA VAL A 158 2.83 5.83 -8.50
C VAL A 158 3.21 7.21 -9.05
N ASP A 159 3.75 7.23 -10.25
CA ASP A 159 4.18 8.47 -10.90
C ASP A 159 3.01 9.42 -11.16
N ARG A 160 3.28 10.71 -10.97
CA ARG A 160 2.28 11.77 -11.15
C ARG A 160 1.69 11.79 -12.56
N GLU A 161 2.53 11.55 -13.57
CA GLU A 161 2.11 11.48 -14.97
C GLU A 161 1.09 10.36 -15.19
N THR A 162 1.38 9.14 -14.71
CA THR A 162 0.40 8.05 -14.79
C THR A 162 -0.87 8.37 -14.01
N LEU A 163 -0.75 8.95 -12.81
CA LEU A 163 -1.91 9.36 -12.02
C LEU A 163 -2.80 10.35 -12.77
N SER A 164 -2.28 11.24 -13.61
CA SER A 164 -3.13 12.16 -14.41
C SER A 164 -3.99 11.45 -15.46
N HIS A 165 -3.69 10.20 -15.78
CA HIS A 165 -4.53 9.37 -16.64
C HIS A 165 -5.41 8.39 -15.86
N CYS A 166 -5.36 8.40 -14.53
CA CYS A 166 -6.04 7.42 -13.70
C CYS A 166 -7.45 7.84 -13.30
N LEU A 167 -8.36 6.86 -13.29
CA LEU A 167 -9.71 6.98 -12.76
C LEU A 167 -9.92 5.98 -11.60
N PHE A 168 -10.45 6.49 -10.48
CA PHE A 168 -10.83 5.69 -9.31
C PHE A 168 -12.32 5.88 -8.99
N PRO A 169 -13.23 5.22 -9.75
CA PRO A 169 -14.66 5.54 -9.73
C PRO A 169 -15.34 5.34 -8.36
N ILE A 170 -14.81 4.45 -7.53
CA ILE A 170 -15.40 4.10 -6.23
C ILE A 170 -14.80 4.86 -5.05
N GLY A 171 -13.86 5.79 -5.28
CA GLY A 171 -13.19 6.53 -4.21
C GLY A 171 -14.12 7.36 -3.31
N GLN A 172 -15.29 7.75 -3.84
CA GLN A 172 -16.34 8.47 -3.11
C GLN A 172 -17.37 7.56 -2.45
N MET A 173 -17.22 6.24 -2.54
CA MET A 173 -18.17 5.26 -1.99
C MET A 173 -17.58 4.57 -0.77
N THR A 174 -18.46 4.10 0.13
CA THR A 174 -18.05 3.14 1.15
C THR A 174 -18.16 1.71 0.63
N LYS A 175 -17.38 0.78 1.20
CA LYS A 175 -17.47 -0.63 0.81
C LYS A 175 -18.89 -1.21 0.90
N PRO A 176 -19.69 -0.91 1.94
CA PRO A 176 -21.09 -1.32 1.98
C PRO A 176 -21.93 -0.78 0.81
N GLU A 177 -21.72 0.47 0.40
CA GLU A 177 -22.43 1.05 -0.74
C GLU A 177 -22.02 0.40 -2.06
N VAL A 178 -20.73 0.13 -2.27
CA VAL A 178 -20.23 -0.59 -3.45
C VAL A 178 -20.92 -1.95 -3.54
N ARG A 179 -20.96 -2.72 -2.43
CA ARG A 179 -21.66 -4.01 -2.39
C ARG A 179 -23.17 -3.86 -2.60
N ALA A 180 -23.79 -2.83 -2.03
CA ALA A 180 -25.21 -2.56 -2.22
C ALA A 180 -25.54 -2.22 -3.68
N LEU A 181 -24.72 -1.42 -4.34
CA LEU A 181 -24.87 -1.09 -5.76
C LEU A 181 -24.69 -2.33 -6.63
N ALA A 182 -23.66 -3.14 -6.38
CA ALA A 182 -23.45 -4.40 -7.09
C ALA A 182 -24.67 -5.33 -6.98
N ARG A 183 -25.25 -5.47 -5.79
CA ARG A 183 -26.48 -6.24 -5.57
C ARG A 183 -27.68 -5.67 -6.31
N ARG A 184 -27.93 -4.36 -6.20
CA ARG A 184 -29.08 -3.70 -6.87
C ARG A 184 -29.03 -3.84 -8.38
N ARG A 185 -27.83 -3.93 -8.95
CA ARG A 185 -27.59 -4.05 -10.39
C ARG A 185 -27.38 -5.49 -10.86
N GLY A 186 -27.55 -6.44 -9.94
CA GLY A 186 -27.41 -7.86 -10.23
C GLY A 186 -26.04 -8.23 -10.78
N LEU A 187 -24.96 -7.55 -10.38
CA LEU A 187 -23.61 -7.89 -10.84
C LEU A 187 -23.21 -9.27 -10.30
N PRO A 188 -22.61 -10.18 -11.09
CA PRO A 188 -22.32 -11.56 -10.67
C PRO A 188 -21.38 -11.63 -9.45
N THR A 189 -20.54 -10.61 -9.29
CA THR A 189 -19.55 -10.48 -8.22
C THR A 189 -20.10 -9.90 -6.92
N HIS A 190 -21.41 -9.60 -6.82
CA HIS A 190 -22.00 -8.90 -5.67
C HIS A 190 -21.74 -9.59 -4.31
N ALA A 191 -21.70 -10.93 -4.29
CA ALA A 191 -21.48 -11.74 -3.10
C ALA A 191 -20.01 -12.17 -2.92
N LYS A 192 -19.13 -11.85 -3.88
CA LYS A 192 -17.74 -12.28 -3.83
C LYS A 192 -17.03 -11.67 -2.62
N LYS A 193 -16.23 -12.46 -1.93
CA LYS A 193 -15.40 -12.00 -0.81
C LYS A 193 -14.30 -11.08 -1.33
N ASP A 194 -13.82 -10.18 -0.46
CA ASP A 194 -12.67 -9.34 -0.80
C ASP A 194 -11.43 -10.22 -0.93
N SER A 195 -10.55 -9.88 -1.87
CA SER A 195 -9.25 -10.50 -1.96
C SER A 195 -8.42 -10.14 -0.73
N THR A 196 -7.86 -11.15 -0.10
CA THR A 196 -6.96 -11.10 1.05
C THR A 196 -5.61 -11.70 0.63
N GLY A 197 -4.53 -11.31 1.31
CA GLY A 197 -3.18 -11.76 0.97
C GLY A 197 -2.48 -10.85 -0.05
N ILE A 198 -1.37 -11.34 -0.60
CA ILE A 198 -0.51 -10.58 -1.54
C ILE A 198 -1.19 -10.47 -2.89
N CYS A 199 -1.15 -9.29 -3.51
CA CYS A 199 -1.78 -9.07 -4.82
C CYS A 199 -1.31 -10.12 -5.84
N PHE A 200 -2.28 -10.75 -6.52
CA PHE A 200 -2.12 -11.82 -7.53
C PHE A 200 -1.68 -13.20 -7.03
N ILE A 201 -1.11 -13.31 -5.83
CA ILE A 201 -0.76 -14.60 -5.21
C ILE A 201 -1.92 -15.12 -4.34
N GLY A 202 -2.74 -14.23 -3.76
CA GLY A 202 -3.92 -14.59 -2.98
C GLY A 202 -3.64 -15.00 -1.52
N GLU A 203 -4.67 -15.48 -0.83
CA GLU A 203 -4.60 -15.85 0.59
C GLU A 203 -4.03 -17.26 0.75
N ARG A 204 -2.91 -17.37 1.48
CA ARG A 204 -2.26 -18.63 1.83
C ARG A 204 -1.42 -18.47 3.10
N PRO A 205 -1.07 -19.56 3.81
CA PRO A 205 -0.12 -19.49 4.92
C PRO A 205 1.21 -18.88 4.46
N PHE A 206 1.45 -17.62 4.83
CA PHE A 206 2.51 -16.82 4.24
C PHE A 206 3.91 -17.39 4.49
N ARG A 207 4.22 -17.80 5.72
CA ARG A 207 5.54 -18.35 6.08
C ARG A 207 5.84 -19.67 5.35
N PRO A 208 5.00 -20.73 5.41
CA PRO A 208 5.25 -21.95 4.65
C PRO A 208 5.43 -21.71 3.15
N TRP A 209 4.63 -20.79 2.58
CA TRP A 209 4.77 -20.44 1.18
C TRP A 209 6.11 -19.74 0.86
N LEU A 210 6.56 -18.83 1.73
CA LEU A 210 7.84 -18.13 1.53
C LEU A 210 9.05 -19.07 1.67
N GLN A 211 8.94 -20.11 2.51
CA GLN A 211 9.97 -21.14 2.70
C GLN A 211 10.19 -22.02 1.46
N ASN A 212 9.31 -21.97 0.46
CA ASN A 212 9.55 -22.60 -0.84
C ASN A 212 10.56 -21.83 -1.70
N PHE A 213 10.85 -20.57 -1.34
CA PHE A 213 11.71 -19.68 -2.13
C PHE A 213 12.94 -19.20 -1.37
N LEU A 214 12.87 -19.15 -0.03
CA LEU A 214 13.98 -18.74 0.83
C LEU A 214 14.45 -19.92 1.69
N PRO A 215 15.77 -20.06 1.91
CA PRO A 215 16.30 -21.10 2.78
C PRO A 215 15.79 -20.90 4.21
N VAL A 216 15.49 -22.00 4.88
CA VAL A 216 15.17 -21.99 6.31
C VAL A 216 16.48 -22.05 7.08
N ASN A 217 16.79 -20.99 7.84
CA ASN A 217 17.98 -20.93 8.69
C ASN A 217 17.60 -20.83 10.17
N PRO A 218 17.46 -21.96 10.89
CA PRO A 218 16.96 -21.93 12.26
C PRO A 218 17.87 -21.13 13.21
N GLY A 219 17.25 -20.36 14.10
CA GLY A 219 17.92 -19.51 15.07
C GLY A 219 17.21 -19.51 16.42
N LEU A 220 17.79 -18.82 17.41
CA LEU A 220 17.27 -18.83 18.78
C LEU A 220 16.30 -17.66 19.03
N ILE A 221 15.25 -17.94 19.81
CA ILE A 221 14.37 -16.90 20.36
C ILE A 221 14.78 -16.62 21.80
N LEU A 222 15.15 -15.38 22.11
CA LEU A 222 15.59 -14.95 23.44
C LEU A 222 14.63 -13.94 24.07
N ASP A 223 14.49 -13.99 25.40
CA ASP A 223 13.86 -12.91 26.17
C ASP A 223 14.81 -11.71 26.42
N GLU A 224 14.31 -10.67 27.09
CA GLU A 224 15.09 -9.48 27.47
C GLU A 224 16.29 -9.78 28.39
N SER A 225 16.28 -10.92 29.10
CA SER A 225 17.36 -11.36 29.97
C SER A 225 18.36 -12.29 29.27
N GLY A 226 18.10 -12.63 27.99
CA GLY A 226 18.91 -13.56 27.21
C GLY A 226 18.56 -15.04 27.44
N HIS A 227 17.48 -15.37 28.15
CA HIS A 227 17.04 -16.76 28.27
C HIS A 227 16.47 -17.25 26.96
N ILE A 228 16.82 -18.50 26.60
CA ILE A 228 16.29 -19.17 25.43
C ILE A 228 14.84 -19.58 25.70
N LEU A 229 13.92 -19.08 24.86
CA LEU A 229 12.49 -19.40 24.91
C LEU A 229 12.09 -20.44 23.86
N GLY A 230 12.93 -20.65 22.85
CA GLY A 230 12.69 -21.59 21.76
C GLY A 230 13.52 -21.29 20.53
N GLU A 231 13.10 -21.83 19.40
CA GLU A 231 13.75 -21.68 18.09
C GLU A 231 12.79 -21.05 17.08
N HIS A 232 13.34 -20.38 16.07
CA HIS A 232 12.61 -19.84 14.94
C HIS A 232 13.23 -20.34 13.62
N SER A 233 12.50 -20.20 12.51
CA SER A 233 12.89 -20.72 11.18
C SER A 233 13.80 -19.78 10.36
N GLY A 234 14.44 -18.79 10.96
CA GLY A 234 15.08 -17.65 10.28
C GLY A 234 14.44 -16.31 10.67
N THR A 235 15.23 -15.25 10.85
CA THR A 235 14.73 -13.94 11.35
C THR A 235 13.89 -13.22 10.31
N GLU A 236 14.16 -13.44 9.03
CA GLU A 236 13.43 -12.93 7.86
C GLU A 236 11.92 -13.27 7.90
N PHE A 237 11.52 -14.38 8.50
CA PHE A 237 10.11 -14.81 8.60
C PHE A 237 9.32 -14.12 9.74
N TYR A 238 9.89 -13.08 10.34
CA TYR A 238 9.32 -12.35 11.47
C TYR A 238 9.42 -10.84 11.27
N ASN A 239 8.44 -10.12 11.81
CA ASN A 239 8.35 -8.66 11.76
C ASN A 239 8.44 -8.06 13.17
N LEU A 240 8.95 -6.83 13.27
CA LEU A 240 8.92 -6.08 14.52
C LEU A 240 7.46 -5.86 14.98
N GLY A 241 7.23 -6.02 16.28
CA GLY A 241 5.91 -5.99 16.92
C GLY A 241 5.05 -7.24 16.66
N GLN A 242 5.57 -8.27 15.97
CA GLN A 242 4.81 -9.49 15.71
C GLN A 242 4.53 -10.27 16.99
N ARG A 243 3.25 -10.63 17.17
CA ARG A 243 2.78 -11.42 18.32
C ARG A 243 2.57 -12.90 18.01
N ARG A 244 2.03 -13.20 16.83
CA ARG A 244 1.57 -14.55 16.44
C ARG A 244 2.69 -15.32 15.75
N GLY A 245 2.64 -16.65 15.84
CA GLY A 245 3.57 -17.53 15.12
C GLY A 245 4.98 -17.58 15.70
N LEU A 246 5.15 -17.21 16.98
CA LEU A 246 6.42 -17.33 17.72
C LEU A 246 6.62 -18.73 18.32
N GLY A 247 5.57 -19.54 18.45
CA GLY A 247 5.68 -20.89 19.02
C GLY A 247 5.96 -20.93 20.53
N ILE A 248 5.95 -19.79 21.22
CA ILE A 248 6.23 -19.69 22.65
C ILE A 248 4.94 -19.91 23.45
N GLY A 249 4.88 -20.98 24.23
CA GLY A 249 3.75 -21.28 25.13
C GLY A 249 4.22 -21.51 26.56
N GLY A 250 3.54 -20.90 27.54
CA GLY A 250 3.67 -21.22 28.97
C GLY A 250 5.13 -21.29 29.49
N VAL A 251 5.82 -20.15 29.56
CA VAL A 251 7.20 -20.09 30.06
C VAL A 251 7.19 -20.00 31.60
N ARG A 252 7.80 -20.97 32.27
CA ARG A 252 7.87 -21.00 33.75
C ARG A 252 8.60 -19.76 34.27
N GLY A 253 7.91 -18.96 35.09
CA GLY A 253 8.46 -17.73 35.68
C GLY A 253 8.24 -16.46 34.84
N ALA A 254 7.71 -16.59 33.62
CA ALA A 254 7.24 -15.43 32.85
C ALA A 254 5.81 -15.03 33.28
N ARG A 255 5.41 -13.80 32.96
CA ARG A 255 4.03 -13.34 33.20
C ARG A 255 3.07 -14.09 32.28
N GLU A 256 1.81 -14.21 32.69
CA GLU A 256 0.75 -14.56 31.75
C GLU A 256 0.56 -13.40 30.77
N GLY A 257 1.06 -13.58 29.54
CA GLY A 257 1.12 -12.50 28.57
C GLY A 257 1.61 -12.96 27.22
N SER A 258 1.28 -12.19 26.18
CA SER A 258 1.79 -12.44 24.83
C SER A 258 3.21 -11.92 24.69
N TRP A 259 4.02 -12.64 23.92
CA TRP A 259 5.34 -12.21 23.50
C TRP A 259 5.26 -11.42 22.19
N TYR A 260 6.14 -10.44 22.05
CA TYR A 260 6.25 -9.57 20.87
C TYR A 260 7.72 -9.48 20.44
N VAL A 261 7.99 -9.60 19.15
CA VAL A 261 9.33 -9.36 18.59
C VAL A 261 9.68 -7.88 18.72
N TYR A 262 10.73 -7.55 19.47
CA TYR A 262 11.21 -6.17 19.56
C TYR A 262 12.51 -5.92 18.79
N GLU A 263 13.24 -6.97 18.42
CA GLU A 263 14.50 -6.88 17.69
C GLU A 263 14.73 -8.14 16.84
N LYS A 264 15.35 -7.92 15.67
CA LYS A 264 15.81 -8.96 14.76
C LYS A 264 17.30 -8.78 14.57
N ASP A 265 18.10 -9.65 15.16
CA ASP A 265 19.54 -9.68 14.94
C ASP A 265 19.82 -10.69 13.81
N HIS A 266 19.93 -10.16 12.60
CA HIS A 266 20.11 -10.99 11.41
C HIS A 266 21.51 -11.59 11.34
N GLU A 267 22.54 -10.89 11.82
CA GLU A 267 23.92 -11.38 11.84
C GLU A 267 24.11 -12.53 12.84
N ALA A 268 23.57 -12.39 14.05
CA ALA A 268 23.62 -13.43 15.06
C ALA A 268 22.56 -14.54 14.86
N ASN A 269 21.62 -14.34 13.92
CA ASN A 269 20.42 -15.16 13.74
C ASN A 269 19.63 -15.36 15.03
N ILE A 270 19.34 -14.24 15.72
CA ILE A 270 18.61 -14.21 16.99
C ILE A 270 17.34 -13.37 16.84
N LEU A 271 16.22 -13.91 17.34
CA LEU A 271 14.98 -13.18 17.49
C LEU A 271 14.78 -12.81 18.96
N ARG A 272 14.70 -11.51 19.28
CA ARG A 272 14.46 -11.09 20.67
C ARG A 272 13.01 -10.68 20.88
N VAL A 273 12.44 -11.16 21.97
CA VAL A 273 11.04 -10.98 22.30
C VAL A 273 10.84 -10.43 23.71
N THR A 274 9.75 -9.70 23.89
CA THR A 274 9.36 -9.08 25.15
C THR A 274 7.88 -9.31 25.43
N GLN A 275 7.49 -9.41 26.70
CA GLN A 275 6.08 -9.29 27.12
C GLN A 275 5.70 -7.85 27.48
N ASN A 276 6.68 -6.95 27.58
CA ASN A 276 6.48 -5.54 27.87
C ASN A 276 6.12 -4.80 26.57
N LEU A 277 4.83 -4.56 26.37
CA LEU A 277 4.36 -3.76 25.23
C LEU A 277 4.91 -2.33 25.25
N HIS A 278 5.40 -1.80 26.36
CA HIS A 278 6.02 -0.47 26.45
C HIS A 278 7.55 -0.49 26.26
N HIS A 279 8.11 -1.62 25.79
CA HIS A 279 9.54 -1.72 25.53
C HIS A 279 9.99 -0.64 24.53
N PRO A 280 11.04 0.17 24.82
CA PRO A 280 11.43 1.29 23.96
C PRO A 280 11.71 0.94 22.50
N ALA A 281 12.29 -0.24 22.23
CA ALA A 281 12.54 -0.70 20.86
C ALA A 281 11.25 -0.95 20.03
N LEU A 282 10.10 -1.15 20.68
CA LEU A 282 8.81 -1.24 20.00
C LEU A 282 8.19 0.13 19.70
N TRP A 283 8.74 1.20 20.28
CA TRP A 283 8.20 2.57 20.16
C TRP A 283 9.33 3.54 19.81
N PRO A 284 9.92 3.44 18.61
CA PRO A 284 10.83 4.47 18.10
C PRO A 284 10.11 5.81 17.86
N GLY A 285 10.84 6.90 18.09
CA GLY A 285 10.41 8.27 17.85
C GLY A 285 10.84 8.82 16.49
N THR A 286 11.79 8.17 15.82
CA THR A 286 12.31 8.57 14.51
C THR A 286 12.41 7.42 13.52
N ILE A 287 12.35 7.76 12.23
CA ILE A 287 12.68 6.86 11.12
C ILE A 287 13.47 7.60 10.05
N ARG A 288 14.30 6.86 9.31
CA ARG A 288 14.96 7.33 8.09
C ARG A 288 14.36 6.64 6.88
N LEU A 289 14.23 7.38 5.78
CA LEU A 289 13.76 6.86 4.50
C LEU A 289 14.90 6.79 3.50
N ALA A 290 14.88 5.81 2.59
CA ALA A 290 15.84 5.72 1.48
C ALA A 290 15.76 6.94 0.53
N GLY A 291 14.55 7.49 0.40
CA GLY A 291 14.20 8.62 -0.44
C GLY A 291 12.71 8.93 -0.24
N PHE A 292 12.20 9.94 -0.95
CA PHE A 292 10.78 10.28 -0.89
C PHE A 292 10.23 10.56 -2.28
N HIS A 293 9.19 9.82 -2.66
CA HIS A 293 8.44 10.05 -3.89
C HIS A 293 7.32 11.04 -3.62
N TRP A 294 7.38 12.22 -4.21
CA TRP A 294 6.32 13.23 -4.13
C TRP A 294 5.31 13.02 -5.24
N ILE A 295 4.03 12.91 -4.88
CA ILE A 295 2.92 12.85 -5.85
C ILE A 295 2.63 14.24 -6.43
N GLY A 296 2.65 15.25 -5.54
CA GLY A 296 2.40 16.65 -5.90
C GLY A 296 3.68 17.40 -6.27
N PRO A 297 3.63 18.75 -6.30
CA PRO A 297 4.83 19.57 -6.38
C PRO A 297 5.82 19.23 -5.27
N VAL A 298 7.10 19.11 -5.63
CA VAL A 298 8.17 18.91 -4.66
C VAL A 298 8.39 20.21 -3.88
N PRO A 299 8.28 20.22 -2.54
CA PRO A 299 8.53 21.40 -1.75
C PRO A 299 10.04 21.73 -1.70
N PRO A 300 10.41 23.00 -1.43
CA PRO A 300 11.79 23.35 -1.11
C PRO A 300 12.26 22.60 0.14
N SER A 301 13.58 22.52 0.34
CA SER A 301 14.15 21.91 1.54
C SER A 301 13.64 22.60 2.82
N GLY A 302 13.50 21.81 3.88
CA GLY A 302 13.06 22.28 5.19
C GLY A 302 12.17 21.30 5.94
N GLN A 303 11.56 21.80 7.01
CA GLN A 303 10.68 21.03 7.87
C GLN A 303 9.25 21.03 7.32
N ILE A 304 8.69 19.84 7.17
CA ILE A 304 7.34 19.61 6.64
C ILE A 304 6.53 18.88 7.70
N ARG A 305 5.47 19.53 8.19
CA ARG A 305 4.53 18.94 9.15
C ARG A 305 3.43 18.19 8.43
N GLY A 306 3.01 17.06 8.99
CA GLY A 306 1.91 16.28 8.46
C GLY A 306 1.55 15.07 9.32
N LEU A 307 0.76 14.19 8.73
CA LEU A 307 0.31 12.94 9.31
C LEU A 307 1.02 11.77 8.62
N GLY A 308 1.78 10.99 9.36
CA GLY A 308 2.54 9.85 8.87
C GLY A 308 1.86 8.51 9.13
N LYS A 309 1.91 7.61 8.15
CA LYS A 309 1.60 6.18 8.32
C LYS A 309 2.85 5.35 8.03
N THR A 310 3.20 4.43 8.93
CA THR A 310 4.31 3.48 8.73
C THR A 310 3.83 2.08 8.34
N ARG A 311 2.52 1.82 8.46
CA ARG A 311 1.82 0.62 7.97
C ARG A 311 0.38 0.97 7.59
N TYR A 312 -0.18 0.30 6.60
CA TYR A 312 -1.50 0.58 6.02
C TYR A 312 -2.63 0.75 7.06
N LEU A 313 -2.80 -0.22 7.95
CA LEU A 313 -3.89 -0.24 8.95
C LEU A 313 -3.54 0.46 10.27
N GLN A 314 -2.36 1.06 10.39
CA GLN A 314 -2.04 1.83 11.60
C GLN A 314 -2.71 3.21 11.57
N PRO A 315 -3.07 3.77 12.73
CA PRO A 315 -3.49 5.16 12.83
C PRO A 315 -2.44 6.11 12.26
N ASP A 316 -2.90 7.29 11.86
CA ASP A 316 -2.01 8.38 11.49
C ASP A 316 -1.27 8.88 12.73
N ALA A 317 0.02 9.16 12.58
CA ALA A 317 0.86 9.75 13.62
C ALA A 317 1.30 11.16 13.19
N PRO A 318 1.01 12.21 13.97
CA PRO A 318 1.58 13.53 13.74
C PRO A 318 3.11 13.48 13.72
N CYS A 319 3.71 14.09 12.71
CA CYS A 319 5.15 14.06 12.51
C CYS A 319 5.68 15.29 11.77
N GLU A 320 6.99 15.46 11.82
CA GLU A 320 7.76 16.40 11.04
C GLU A 320 8.79 15.65 10.19
N MET A 321 8.82 15.94 8.89
CA MET A 321 9.85 15.48 7.98
C MET A 321 10.90 16.57 7.79
N ASN A 322 12.16 16.25 8.01
CA ASN A 322 13.27 17.07 7.53
C ASN A 322 13.59 16.64 6.08
N TRP A 323 13.24 17.51 5.13
CA TRP A 323 13.34 17.26 3.70
C TRP A 323 14.50 18.04 3.07
N HIS A 324 15.29 17.35 2.25
CA HIS A 324 16.26 17.94 1.36
C HIS A 324 16.39 17.08 0.09
N PRO A 325 16.45 17.66 -1.13
CA PRO A 325 16.52 16.88 -2.38
C PRO A 325 17.69 15.87 -2.42
N ASP A 326 18.85 16.29 -1.91
CA ASP A 326 20.08 15.49 -1.97
C ASP A 326 20.37 14.68 -0.69
N ARG A 327 19.43 14.59 0.27
CA ARG A 327 19.65 13.85 1.52
C ARG A 327 18.47 12.93 1.83
N PRO A 328 18.73 11.72 2.36
CA PRO A 328 17.68 10.83 2.86
C PRO A 328 16.78 11.55 3.88
N PRO A 329 15.45 11.56 3.70
CA PRO A 329 14.53 12.20 4.63
C PRO A 329 14.58 11.53 6.00
N VAL A 330 14.41 12.37 7.03
CA VAL A 330 14.27 11.94 8.42
C VAL A 330 12.91 12.38 8.92
N ILE A 331 12.19 11.46 9.54
CA ILE A 331 10.89 11.73 10.15
C ILE A 331 11.04 11.68 11.67
N GLN A 332 10.55 12.73 12.32
CA GLN A 332 10.36 12.80 13.77
C GLN A 332 8.87 12.73 14.07
N PHE A 333 8.44 11.75 14.85
CA PHE A 333 7.07 11.68 15.33
C PHE A 333 6.91 12.54 16.60
N ASP A 334 5.73 13.14 16.78
CA ASP A 334 5.39 13.90 17.99
C ASP A 334 5.27 12.96 19.21
N HIS A 335 4.82 11.74 18.96
CA HIS A 335 4.81 10.65 19.91
C HIS A 335 5.39 9.38 19.27
N PRO A 336 6.13 8.55 20.02
CA PRO A 336 6.62 7.28 19.51
C PRO A 336 5.55 6.43 18.84
N VAL A 337 5.93 5.74 17.76
CA VAL A 337 5.00 4.92 16.96
C VAL A 337 5.32 3.43 17.10
N PHE A 338 4.27 2.60 17.11
CA PHE A 338 4.44 1.17 17.34
C PHE A 338 5.09 0.46 16.15
N ALA A 339 6.28 -0.09 16.38
CA ALA A 339 7.01 -1.01 15.53
C ALA A 339 7.02 -0.64 14.03
N PRO A 340 7.46 0.57 13.64
CA PRO A 340 7.86 0.80 12.25
C PRO A 340 8.96 -0.20 11.89
N THR A 341 9.06 -0.56 10.62
CA THR A 341 9.90 -1.69 10.20
C THR A 341 10.61 -1.38 8.90
N PRO A 342 11.95 -1.51 8.86
CA PRO A 342 12.70 -1.39 7.62
C PRO A 342 12.15 -2.28 6.51
N GLY A 343 12.07 -1.74 5.29
CA GLY A 343 11.43 -2.36 4.14
C GLY A 343 9.93 -2.04 3.97
N GLN A 344 9.23 -1.61 5.02
CA GLN A 344 7.89 -1.03 4.88
C GLN A 344 7.98 0.41 4.37
N TYR A 345 6.83 0.98 4.00
CA TYR A 345 6.74 2.35 3.52
C TYR A 345 6.23 3.30 4.59
N PHE A 346 6.85 4.46 4.69
CA PHE A 346 6.26 5.62 5.30
C PHE A 346 5.48 6.41 4.25
N VAL A 347 4.26 6.84 4.57
CA VAL A 347 3.43 7.69 3.70
C VAL A 347 3.00 8.92 4.47
N LEU A 348 3.22 10.10 3.87
CA LEU A 348 2.92 11.39 4.48
C LEU A 348 1.62 11.97 3.91
N TYR A 349 0.81 12.55 4.78
CA TYR A 349 -0.47 13.15 4.46
C TYR A 349 -0.58 14.57 5.00
N ASP A 350 -1.25 15.42 4.22
CA ASP A 350 -1.77 16.73 4.65
C ASP A 350 -3.30 16.66 4.63
N GLY A 351 -3.87 16.35 5.81
CA GLY A 351 -5.27 16.02 5.98
C GLY A 351 -5.70 14.87 5.03
N GLU A 352 -6.40 15.24 3.97
CA GLU A 352 -6.94 14.33 2.96
C GLU A 352 -5.97 14.00 1.82
N ILE A 353 -4.91 14.78 1.67
CA ILE A 353 -4.00 14.72 0.53
C ILE A 353 -2.88 13.75 0.86
N CYS A 354 -2.69 12.72 0.05
CA CYS A 354 -1.48 11.90 0.06
C CYS A 354 -0.37 12.69 -0.63
N LEU A 355 0.64 13.10 0.15
CA LEU A 355 1.76 13.88 -0.36
C LEU A 355 2.77 12.98 -1.09
N GLY A 356 2.89 11.73 -0.65
CA GLY A 356 3.90 10.80 -1.14
C GLY A 356 4.37 9.82 -0.09
N GLY A 357 5.44 9.08 -0.38
CA GLY A 357 6.03 8.15 0.57
C GLY A 357 7.42 7.66 0.21
N GLY A 358 7.99 6.84 1.08
CA GLY A 358 9.34 6.29 0.93
C GLY A 358 9.56 5.04 1.76
N ALA A 359 10.47 4.17 1.32
CA ALA A 359 10.84 2.97 2.06
C ALA A 359 11.62 3.34 3.32
N ILE A 360 11.24 2.76 4.46
CA ILE A 360 11.90 2.90 5.75
C ILE A 360 13.20 2.09 5.70
N THR A 361 14.32 2.71 6.07
CA THR A 361 15.63 2.05 6.15
C THR A 361 16.10 1.87 7.58
N GLU A 362 15.81 2.83 8.45
CA GLU A 362 16.25 2.83 9.85
C GLU A 362 15.13 3.30 10.77
N ILE A 363 15.19 2.84 12.02
CA ILE A 363 14.30 3.26 13.12
C ILE A 363 15.17 3.73 14.29
N GLY A 364 14.74 4.76 15.02
CA GLY A 364 15.52 5.36 16.09
C GLY A 364 14.67 5.89 17.23
N TRP A 365 15.30 6.08 18.40
CA TRP A 365 14.64 6.57 19.62
C TRP A 365 14.79 8.08 19.80
N ASP A 366 15.96 8.63 19.49
CA ASP A 366 16.26 10.06 19.59
C ASP A 366 15.93 10.82 18.30
N PRO A 367 15.69 12.15 18.38
CA PRO A 367 15.79 13.01 17.21
C PRO A 367 17.17 12.82 16.59
N LEU A 368 17.20 12.17 15.42
CA LEU A 368 18.40 12.12 14.59
C LEU A 368 18.91 13.56 14.48
N PRO A 369 20.19 13.82 14.78
CA PRO A 369 20.68 15.18 14.97
C PRO A 369 20.31 16.03 13.76
N ALA A 370 19.41 16.98 14.00
CA ALA A 370 19.05 17.96 13.00
C ALA A 370 20.32 18.76 12.70
N ASP A 371 20.74 18.76 11.45
CA ASP A 371 21.55 19.86 10.93
C ASP A 371 20.74 21.15 11.18
N ARG A 372 21.14 21.89 12.22
CA ARG A 372 20.40 23.02 12.79
C ARG A 372 20.55 24.24 11.88
N SER A 373 19.84 24.30 10.76
CA SER A 373 19.66 25.57 10.04
C SER A 373 18.55 25.59 8.99
N ILE A 374 17.35 25.06 9.21
CA ILE A 374 16.23 25.35 8.30
C ILE A 374 14.93 25.53 9.10
N GLY A 375 14.38 26.75 9.04
CA GLY A 375 13.12 27.09 9.70
C GLY A 375 11.90 26.38 9.07
N PRO A 376 10.75 26.34 9.78
CA PRO A 376 9.58 25.63 9.30
C PRO A 376 8.97 26.30 8.06
N VAL A 377 8.77 25.51 7.00
CA VAL A 377 7.96 25.94 5.84
C VAL A 377 6.51 25.62 6.16
N ARG A 378 5.74 26.63 6.59
CA ARG A 378 4.29 26.48 6.74
C ARG A 378 3.66 26.38 5.36
N LEU A 379 3.02 25.25 5.06
CA LEU A 379 2.10 25.13 3.94
C LEU A 379 0.92 26.07 4.22
N THR A 380 0.81 27.15 3.43
CA THR A 380 -0.27 28.12 3.59
C THR A 380 -1.55 27.56 2.96
N HIS A 381 -2.49 27.14 3.81
CA HIS A 381 -3.89 27.14 3.43
C HIS A 381 -4.33 28.60 3.31
N ARG A 382 -4.51 29.10 2.08
CA ARG A 382 -5.33 30.31 1.89
C ARG A 382 -6.77 29.95 2.24
N SER A 383 -7.20 30.40 3.41
CA SER A 383 -8.60 30.48 3.80
C SER A 383 -9.38 31.27 2.74
N ALA A 384 -10.58 30.79 2.41
CA ALA A 384 -11.52 31.52 1.58
C ALA A 384 -11.91 32.83 2.27
N ASP A 385 -11.73 33.96 1.58
CA ASP A 385 -12.28 35.24 2.01
C ASP A 385 -13.82 35.21 1.92
N PRO A 386 -14.55 35.75 2.92
CA PRO A 386 -16.00 35.86 2.85
C PRO A 386 -16.38 36.93 1.83
N ILE A 387 -17.20 36.55 0.86
CA ILE A 387 -17.84 37.47 -0.08
C ILE A 387 -18.81 38.36 0.72
N SER A 388 -18.51 39.65 0.71
CA SER A 388 -19.36 40.76 1.10
C SER A 388 -20.70 40.71 0.36
N MET A 389 -21.81 40.57 1.09
CA MET A 389 -23.14 40.90 0.57
C MET A 389 -23.45 42.35 0.89
N THR A 390 -23.46 43.19 -0.13
CA THR A 390 -24.18 44.46 -0.18
C THR A 390 -25.40 44.25 -1.07
N ASP A 391 -26.55 44.05 -0.43
CA ASP A 391 -27.80 44.83 -0.57
C ASP A 391 -28.91 44.16 0.24
#